data_AF-A0A3B1E1A8-F1
#
_entry.id   AF-A0A3B1E1A8-F1
#
_cell.length_a   1.000
_cell.length_b   1.000
_cell.length_c   1.000
_cell.angle_alpha   90.00
_cell.angle_beta   90.00
_cell.angle_gamma   90.00
#
_symmetry.space_group_name_H-M   'P 1'
#
loop_
_entity.id
_entity.type
_entity.pdbx_description
1 polymer ?
#
loop_
_entity_poly.entity_id
_entity_poly.type
_entity_poly.pdbx_seq_one_letter_code
_entity_poly.pdbx_strand_id
1 'polypeptide(L)' 'MPSAGYRSSSSIDGSLIAQGSYGYLWSSSLNGSHSRGLNFYISYAASSYDGYRADGLSVRCVRN' A
#
# COMPACT_ATOMS: atom_id res chain seq x y z
N MET A 1 4.27 -7.69 10.39
CA MET A 1 3.95 -6.27 10.68
C MET A 1 2.51 -6.20 11.15
N PRO A 2 2.20 -5.94 12.43
CA PRO A 2 0.85 -6.14 12.97
C PRO A 2 -0.27 -5.28 12.36
N SER A 3 0.10 -4.18 11.67
CA SER A 3 -0.86 -3.20 11.13
C SER A 3 -0.80 -3.03 9.60
N ALA A 4 0.11 -3.72 8.90
CA ALA A 4 0.24 -3.59 7.44
C ALA A 4 -0.99 -4.22 6.75
N GLY A 5 -1.68 -3.44 5.90
CA GLY A 5 -2.90 -3.78 5.16
C GLY A 5 -3.13 -2.78 4.03
N TYR A 6 -4.11 -3.01 3.16
CA TYR A 6 -4.50 -2.02 2.14
C TYR A 6 -6.01 -1.85 2.01
N ARG A 7 -6.44 -0.68 1.53
CA ARG A 7 -7.84 -0.40 1.21
C ARG A 7 -8.02 -0.48 -0.29
N SER A 8 -8.87 -1.39 -0.76
CA SER A 8 -9.27 -1.42 -2.16
C SER A 8 -10.34 -0.35 -2.39
N SER A 9 -10.26 0.34 -3.52
CA SER A 9 -11.31 1.23 -4.01
C SER A 9 -12.68 0.53 -4.19
N SER A 10 -12.71 -0.80 -4.24
CA SER A 10 -13.94 -1.60 -4.29
C SER A 10 -14.52 -1.96 -2.91
N SER A 11 -13.80 -1.67 -1.82
CA SER A 11 -14.26 -1.96 -0.45
C SER A 11 -15.19 -0.86 0.05
N ILE A 12 -16.50 -1.10 -0.03
CA ILE A 12 -17.58 -0.17 0.35
C ILE A 12 -17.52 0.22 1.84
N ASP A 13 -17.08 -0.71 2.65
CA ASP A 13 -17.00 -0.68 4.11
C ASP A 13 -15.69 -0.06 4.63
N GLY A 14 -14.74 0.26 3.74
CA GLY A 14 -13.44 0.81 4.15
C GLY A 14 -12.65 -0.18 5.01
N SER A 15 -12.86 -1.48 4.88
CA SER A 15 -12.07 -2.47 5.59
C SER A 15 -10.63 -2.54 5.03
N LEU A 16 -9.68 -2.85 5.92
CA LEU A 16 -8.31 -3.15 5.53
C LEU A 16 -8.20 -4.61 5.12
N ILE A 17 -7.74 -4.86 3.91
CA ILE A 17 -7.49 -6.20 3.37
C ILE A 17 -6.08 -6.65 3.75
N ALA A 18 -5.94 -7.95 4.04
CA ALA A 18 -4.67 -8.64 4.29
C ALA A 18 -3.84 -8.08 5.46
N GLN A 19 -4.53 -7.54 6.47
CA GLN A 19 -3.92 -6.99 7.67
C GLN A 19 -2.95 -8.00 8.33
N GLY A 20 -1.73 -7.58 8.64
CA GLY A 20 -0.72 -8.41 9.30
C GLY A 20 0.27 -9.08 8.35
N SER A 21 -0.13 -9.30 7.09
CA SER A 21 0.59 -10.17 6.14
C SER A 21 0.98 -9.47 4.85
N TYR A 22 0.19 -8.50 4.39
CA TYR A 22 0.44 -7.77 3.14
C TYR A 22 -0.05 -6.33 3.24
N GLY A 23 0.69 -5.39 2.68
CA GLY A 23 0.26 -4.01 2.64
C GLY A 23 1.05 -3.18 1.66
N TYR A 24 0.53 -1.99 1.37
CA TYR A 24 1.19 -1.03 0.51
C TYR A 24 1.60 0.21 1.31
N LEU A 25 2.82 0.68 1.07
CA LEU A 25 3.21 2.03 1.44
C LEU A 25 3.10 2.96 0.26
N TRP A 26 2.60 4.16 0.50
CA TRP A 26 2.61 5.22 -0.49
C TRP A 26 4.05 5.72 -0.73
N SER A 27 4.37 6.00 -2.00
CA SER A 27 5.55 6.76 -2.40
C SER A 27 5.11 7.99 -3.18
N SER A 28 5.86 9.09 -3.07
CA SER A 28 5.62 10.32 -3.83
C SER A 28 5.91 10.17 -5.32
N SER A 29 6.48 9.03 -5.74
CA SER A 29 6.72 8.72 -7.15
C SER A 29 5.39 8.45 -7.89
N LEU A 30 5.25 9.02 -9.08
CA LEU A 30 4.08 8.83 -9.93
C LEU A 30 4.48 8.10 -11.21
N ASN A 31 3.57 7.27 -11.75
CA ASN A 31 3.72 6.67 -13.07
C ASN A 31 2.40 6.84 -13.85
N GLY A 32 2.29 7.96 -14.56
CA GLY A 32 1.06 8.35 -15.26
C GLY A 32 -0.13 8.53 -14.29
N SER A 33 -1.23 7.84 -14.56
CA SER A 33 -2.45 7.87 -13.73
C SER A 33 -2.37 6.98 -12.47
N HIS A 34 -1.30 6.20 -12.33
CA HIS A 34 -1.11 5.25 -11.23
C HIS A 34 -0.25 5.89 -10.12
N SER A 35 -0.62 5.66 -8.86
CA SER A 35 0.25 5.99 -7.73
C SER A 35 1.29 4.89 -7.59
N ARG A 36 2.57 5.24 -7.48
CA ARG A 36 3.57 4.25 -7.09
C ARG A 36 3.58 4.09 -5.58
N GLY A 37 3.49 2.84 -5.15
CA GLY A 37 3.69 2.42 -3.78
C GLY A 37 4.79 1.38 -3.69
N LEU A 38 5.08 0.95 -2.47
CA LEU A 38 5.86 -0.24 -2.20
C LEU A 38 4.91 -1.29 -1.63
N ASN A 39 4.87 -2.50 -2.19
CA ASN A 39 4.17 -3.61 -1.57
C ASN A 39 5.12 -4.37 -0.64
N PHE A 40 4.63 -4.75 0.53
CA PHE A 40 5.35 -5.54 1.51
C PHE A 40 4.56 -6.82 1.73
N TYR A 41 5.25 -7.95 1.71
CA TYR A 41 4.68 -9.23 2.11
C TYR A 41 5.55 -9.81 3.22
N ILE A 42 4.95 -10.52 4.17
CA ILE A 42 5.67 -11.02 5.35
C ILE A 42 6.89 -11.89 5.00
N SER A 43 6.91 -12.52 3.83
CA SER A 43 8.00 -13.36 3.35
C SER A 43 8.80 -12.81 2.16
N TYR A 44 8.55 -11.57 1.71
CA TYR A 44 9.32 -10.96 0.61
C TYR A 44 9.78 -9.53 0.92
N ALA A 45 10.94 -9.17 0.36
CA ALA A 45 11.41 -7.80 0.36
C ALA A 45 10.42 -6.88 -0.38
N ALA A 46 10.40 -5.60 0.00
CA ALA A 46 9.48 -4.64 -0.57
C ALA A 46 9.73 -4.44 -2.06
N SER A 47 8.69 -4.56 -2.88
CA SER A 47 8.77 -4.33 -4.32
C SER A 47 7.93 -3.12 -4.73
N SER A 48 8.27 -2.49 -5.85
CA SER A 48 7.48 -1.40 -6.41
C SER A 48 6.11 -1.89 -6.88
N TYR A 49 5.07 -1.16 -6.49
CA TYR A 49 3.68 -1.41 -6.80
C TYR A 49 3.10 -0.22 -7.57
N ASP A 50 2.42 -0.48 -8.68
CA ASP A 50 1.71 0.54 -9.47
C ASP A 50 0.19 0.32 -9.30
N GLY A 51 -0.41 1.03 -8.35
CA GLY A 51 -1.84 0.91 -8.01
C GLY A 51 -2.69 2.10 -8.44
N TYR A 52 -4.01 1.96 -8.38
CA TYR A 52 -4.91 3.08 -8.62
C TYR A 52 -4.80 4.08 -7.48
N ARG A 53 -4.84 5.38 -7.80
CA ARG A 53 -4.84 6.46 -6.78
C ARG A 53 -6.01 6.38 -5.81
N ALA A 54 -7.09 5.69 -6.19
CA ALA A 54 -8.25 5.45 -5.36
C ALA A 54 -7.99 4.39 -4.27
N ASP A 55 -6.90 3.63 -4.37
CA ASP A 55 -6.52 2.66 -3.36
C ASP A 55 -5.84 3.37 -2.19
N GLY A 56 -6.37 3.19 -0.98
CA GLY A 56 -5.82 3.79 0.23
C GLY A 56 -4.57 3.05 0.67
N LEU A 57 -3.39 3.63 0.38
CA LEU A 57 -2.09 3.10 0.81
C LEU A 57 -1.69 3.69 2.17
N SER A 58 -1.01 2.90 3.00
CA SER A 58 -0.52 3.39 4.29
C SER A 58 0.67 4.34 4.07
N VAL A 59 0.73 5.46 4.80
CA VAL A 59 1.91 6.34 4.78
C VAL A 59 2.82 6.02 5.97
N ARG A 60 4.14 6.01 5.77
CA ARG A 60 5.10 5.86 6.86
C ARG A 60 6.15 6.95 6.75
N CYS A 61 6.32 7.73 7.81
CA CYS A 61 7.39 8.72 7.87
C CYS A 61 8.73 7.99 7.85
N VAL A 62 9.53 8.24 6.81
CA VAL A 62 10.94 7.88 6.80
C VAL A 62 11.72 9.04 7.41
N ARG A 63 12.49 8.76 8.46
CA ARG A 63 13.42 9.74 9.04
C ARG A 63 14.73 9.66 8.24
N ASN A 64 15.17 10.80 7.72
CA ASN A 64 16.50 10.97 7.14
C ASN A 64 17.51 11.29 8.24
#